data_AF-A0A8S1FD21-F1
#
_entry.id   AF-A0A8S1FD21-F1
#
_cell.length_a   1.000
_cell.length_b   1.000
_cell.length_c   1.000
_cell.angle_alpha   90.00
_cell.angle_beta   90.00
_cell.angle_gamma   90.00
#
_symmetry.space_group_name_H-M   'P 1'
#
loop_
_entity.id
_entity.type
_entity.pdbx_description
1 polymer ?
#
loop_
_entity_poly.entity_id
_entity_poly.type
_entity_poly.pdbx_seq_one_letter_code
_entity_poly.pdbx_strand_id
1 'polypeptide(L)'
;MFSRRCNTDAEFRLIQCCSTCNTNGTGMAYDLIARSLVSEHCFDRYGSQFCGRYVNKTDVFEPHNTWSCSGMNPQIAFRSCRLSCGYCNFSVVHYTIDNAIKACNKNKNPIGSYRWQKLHRSTPKPSSTPATPSPVPLLPEYESLDTLY
;
A
#
# COMPACT_ATOMS: atom_id res chain seq x y z
N MET A 1 4.36 -12.95 26.01
CA MET A 1 4.57 -11.61 26.59
C MET A 1 3.98 -10.56 25.63
N PHE A 2 2.95 -9.82 26.06
CA PHE A 2 2.14 -8.93 25.22
C PHE A 2 2.94 -7.76 24.61
N SER A 3 3.71 -7.04 25.45
CA SER A 3 4.57 -5.91 25.05
C SER A 3 5.51 -6.26 23.89
N ARG A 4 6.15 -7.44 23.96
CA ARG A 4 7.02 -7.93 22.89
C ARG A 4 6.30 -7.98 21.54
N ARG A 5 5.08 -8.53 21.50
CA ARG A 5 4.30 -8.61 20.25
C ARG A 5 3.89 -7.22 19.74
N CYS A 6 3.59 -6.27 20.63
CA CYS A 6 3.38 -4.87 20.21
C CYS A 6 4.63 -4.25 19.55
N ASN A 7 5.83 -4.78 19.82
CA ASN A 7 7.09 -4.23 19.33
C ASN A 7 7.71 -5.02 18.17
N THR A 8 7.21 -6.21 17.85
CA THR A 8 7.81 -7.10 16.84
C THR A 8 6.82 -7.61 15.79
N ASP A 9 5.51 -7.37 15.94
CA ASP A 9 4.49 -7.91 15.05
C ASP A 9 3.57 -6.77 14.57
N ALA A 10 3.75 -6.38 13.31
CA ALA A 10 2.98 -5.31 12.67
C ALA A 10 1.47 -5.60 12.71
N GLU A 11 1.07 -6.85 12.49
CA GLU A 11 -0.34 -7.23 12.46
C GLU A 11 -0.95 -7.19 13.86
N PHE A 12 -0.22 -7.68 14.85
CA PHE A 12 -0.64 -7.62 16.24
C PHE A 12 -0.81 -6.18 16.71
N ARG A 13 0.18 -5.33 16.42
CA ARG A 13 0.18 -3.92 16.86
C ARG A 13 -0.84 -3.07 16.10
N LEU A 14 -1.00 -3.25 14.80
CA LEU A 14 -1.80 -2.35 13.95
C LEU A 14 -3.24 -2.82 13.75
N ILE A 15 -3.54 -4.10 14.00
CA ILE A 15 -4.86 -4.69 13.74
C ILE A 15 -5.42 -5.34 15.01
N GLN A 16 -4.77 -6.37 15.55
CA GLN A 16 -5.38 -7.22 16.58
C GLN A 16 -5.51 -6.51 17.94
N CYS A 17 -4.45 -5.83 18.38
CA CYS A 17 -4.38 -5.16 19.68
C CYS A 17 -4.08 -3.66 19.51
N CYS A 18 -4.61 -3.08 18.44
CA CYS A 18 -4.38 -1.70 18.02
C CYS A 18 -4.62 -0.68 19.14
N SER A 19 -5.77 -0.73 19.81
CA SER A 19 -6.06 0.20 20.91
C SER A 19 -5.05 0.03 22.05
N THR A 20 -4.92 -1.18 22.58
CA THR A 20 -4.11 -1.48 23.76
C THR A 20 -2.62 -1.21 23.57
N CYS A 21 -2.04 -1.58 22.41
CA CYS A 21 -0.62 -1.35 22.12
C CYS A 21 -0.29 0.16 21.98
N ASN A 22 -1.28 1.00 21.69
CA ASN A 22 -1.07 2.41 21.35
C ASN A 22 -1.56 3.39 22.44
N THR A 23 -2.43 2.97 23.36
CA THR A 23 -2.94 3.84 24.45
C THR A 23 -2.26 3.63 25.80
N ASN A 24 -1.82 2.40 26.11
CA ASN A 24 -1.44 2.04 27.49
C ASN A 24 0.08 2.11 27.75
N GLY A 25 0.87 2.68 26.84
CA GLY A 25 2.34 2.73 26.97
C GLY A 25 3.01 1.35 27.07
N THR A 26 2.31 0.28 26.69
CA THR A 26 2.76 -1.10 26.88
C THR A 26 3.87 -1.53 25.90
N GLY A 27 4.27 -0.66 24.97
CA GLY A 27 5.33 -0.92 24.00
C GLY A 27 6.11 0.35 23.65
N MET A 28 7.06 0.23 22.73
CA MET A 28 7.80 1.37 22.18
C MET A 28 6.82 2.39 21.58
N ALA A 29 7.20 3.67 21.59
CA ALA A 29 6.38 4.74 21.04
C ALA A 29 6.02 4.43 19.57
N TYR A 30 4.76 4.64 19.21
CA TYR A 30 4.22 4.24 17.90
C TYR A 30 4.99 4.83 16.74
N ASP A 31 5.28 6.12 16.81
CA ASP A 31 5.96 6.85 15.74
C ASP A 31 7.40 6.37 15.50
N LEU A 32 8.00 5.70 16.50
CA LEU A 32 9.35 5.13 16.39
C LEU A 32 9.37 3.75 15.72
N ILE A 33 8.31 2.96 15.86
CA ILE A 33 8.38 1.51 15.55
C ILE A 33 7.40 1.07 14.45
N ALA A 34 6.28 1.76 14.26
CA ALA A 34 5.25 1.33 13.31
C ALA A 34 5.77 1.25 11.87
N ARG A 35 6.57 2.24 11.44
CA ARG A 35 7.20 2.21 10.11
C ARG A 35 8.21 1.07 9.97
N SER A 36 9.04 0.83 10.99
CA SER A 36 10.03 -0.27 10.97
C SER A 36 9.32 -1.63 10.80
N LEU A 37 8.30 -1.89 11.61
CA LEU A 37 7.54 -3.14 11.56
C LEU A 37 6.88 -3.39 10.21
N VAL A 38 6.36 -2.34 9.58
CA VAL A 38 5.75 -2.44 8.25
C VAL A 38 6.82 -2.65 7.18
N SER A 39 7.96 -1.98 7.30
CA SER A 39 9.09 -2.07 6.35
C SER A 39 9.74 -3.46 6.36
N GLU A 40 10.01 -4.01 7.54
CA GLU A 40 10.63 -5.33 7.73
C GLU A 40 9.79 -6.47 7.15
N HIS A 41 8.47 -6.29 7.12
CA HIS A 41 7.52 -7.26 6.60
C HIS A 41 6.71 -6.68 5.45
N CYS A 42 7.35 -5.93 4.56
CA CYS A 42 6.71 -5.38 3.38
C CYS A 42 6.70 -6.39 2.22
N PHE A 43 5.72 -7.29 2.21
CA PHE A 43 5.51 -8.22 1.09
C PHE A 43 4.05 -8.63 0.98
N ASP A 44 3.68 -9.18 -0.19
CA ASP A 44 2.36 -9.77 -0.42
C ASP A 44 2.36 -11.23 0.00
N ARG A 45 1.54 -11.58 1.00
CA ARG A 45 1.48 -12.93 1.57
C ARG A 45 0.95 -13.97 0.57
N TYR A 46 0.02 -13.57 -0.29
CA TYR A 46 -0.58 -14.44 -1.32
C TYR A 46 0.12 -14.35 -2.68
N GLY A 47 1.21 -13.58 -2.77
CA GLY A 47 1.96 -13.38 -4.02
C GLY A 47 1.35 -12.32 -4.94
N SER A 48 2.18 -11.85 -5.87
CA SER A 48 1.88 -10.72 -6.76
C SER A 48 0.72 -10.98 -7.73
N GLN A 49 0.53 -12.22 -8.20
CA GLN A 49 -0.57 -12.54 -9.11
C GLN A 49 -1.94 -12.39 -8.44
N PHE A 50 -2.10 -12.96 -7.23
CA PHE A 50 -3.33 -12.82 -6.46
C PHE A 50 -3.55 -11.36 -6.09
N CYS A 51 -2.52 -10.69 -5.58
CA CYS A 51 -2.64 -9.31 -5.14
C CYS A 51 -2.85 -8.32 -6.29
N GLY A 52 -2.35 -8.62 -7.49
CA GLY A 52 -2.68 -7.89 -8.70
C GLY A 52 -4.17 -7.96 -9.03
N ARG A 53 -4.78 -9.16 -8.98
CA ARG A 53 -6.24 -9.31 -9.17
C ARG A 53 -7.03 -8.63 -8.06
N TYR A 54 -6.56 -8.74 -6.82
CA TYR A 54 -7.17 -8.12 -5.64
C TYR A 54 -7.22 -6.59 -5.76
N VAL A 55 -6.10 -5.96 -6.13
CA VAL A 55 -6.02 -4.51 -6.35
C VAL A 55 -6.89 -4.09 -7.53
N ASN A 56 -6.84 -4.85 -8.63
CA ASN A 56 -7.55 -4.51 -9.87
C ASN A 56 -9.03 -4.89 -9.85
N LYS A 57 -9.51 -5.56 -8.80
CA LYS A 57 -10.91 -6.01 -8.68
C LYS A 57 -11.34 -6.91 -9.84
N THR A 58 -10.42 -7.74 -10.31
CA THR A 58 -10.63 -8.66 -11.44
C THR A 58 -10.72 -10.11 -10.98
N ASP A 59 -10.82 -10.35 -9.66
CA ASP A 59 -10.90 -11.70 -9.13
C ASP A 59 -12.33 -12.24 -9.26
N VAL A 60 -12.44 -13.40 -9.91
CA VAL A 60 -13.73 -14.04 -10.23
C VAL A 60 -14.44 -14.54 -8.96
N PHE A 61 -13.69 -14.80 -7.88
CA PHE A 61 -14.24 -15.29 -6.63
C PHE A 61 -14.87 -14.19 -5.77
N GLU A 62 -14.77 -12.92 -6.17
CA GLU A 62 -15.39 -11.82 -5.46
C GLU A 62 -16.17 -10.85 -6.37
N PRO A 63 -17.34 -11.26 -6.87
CA PRO A 63 -18.12 -10.47 -7.82
C PRO A 63 -18.63 -9.13 -7.25
N HIS A 64 -18.66 -9.00 -5.92
CA HIS A 64 -19.14 -7.80 -5.23
C HIS A 64 -18.05 -6.77 -4.92
N ASN A 65 -16.77 -7.04 -5.22
CA ASN A 65 -15.65 -6.12 -5.00
C ASN A 65 -15.57 -5.56 -3.57
N THR A 66 -15.99 -6.35 -2.57
CA THR A 66 -16.04 -5.90 -1.17
C THR A 66 -14.66 -5.84 -0.53
N TRP A 67 -13.70 -6.63 -1.01
CA TRP A 67 -12.33 -6.67 -0.57
C TRP A 67 -11.49 -5.88 -1.57
N SER A 68 -11.08 -4.71 -1.13
CA SER A 68 -10.16 -3.87 -1.86
C SER A 68 -9.21 -3.24 -0.85
N CYS A 69 -8.10 -2.69 -1.35
CA CYS A 69 -7.11 -2.02 -0.51
C CYS A 69 -7.70 -0.89 0.35
N SER A 70 -8.82 -0.32 -0.06
CA SER A 70 -9.55 0.75 0.65
C SER A 70 -11.00 0.37 0.98
N GLY A 71 -11.31 -0.93 0.97
CA GLY A 71 -12.67 -1.44 1.17
C GLY A 71 -13.13 -1.41 2.61
N MET A 72 -14.25 -2.11 2.87
CA MET A 72 -14.84 -2.23 4.22
C MET A 72 -13.92 -3.01 5.19
N ASN A 73 -13.05 -3.87 4.63
CA ASN A 73 -12.15 -4.75 5.37
C ASN A 73 -10.66 -4.50 5.06
N PRO A 74 -10.14 -3.30 5.37
CA PRO A 74 -8.76 -2.92 5.10
C PRO A 74 -7.73 -3.81 5.84
N GLN A 75 -8.13 -4.38 6.99
CA GLN A 75 -7.30 -5.34 7.71
C GLN A 75 -6.99 -6.60 6.89
N ILE A 76 -7.90 -7.02 5.99
CA ILE A 76 -7.66 -8.16 5.10
C ILE A 76 -6.61 -7.77 4.07
N ALA A 77 -6.77 -6.63 3.42
CA ALA A 77 -5.81 -6.10 2.46
C ALA A 77 -4.40 -5.94 3.07
N PHE A 78 -4.29 -5.44 4.31
CA PHE A 78 -3.02 -5.29 5.01
C PHE A 78 -2.32 -6.63 5.33
N ARG A 79 -3.10 -7.70 5.55
CA ARG A 79 -2.60 -9.06 5.84
C ARG A 79 -2.25 -9.83 4.59
N SER A 80 -2.99 -9.60 3.51
CA SER A 80 -2.89 -10.37 2.27
C SER A 80 -1.95 -9.73 1.25
N CYS A 81 -2.10 -8.43 1.01
CA CYS A 81 -1.52 -7.71 -0.13
C CYS A 81 -0.86 -6.40 0.30
N ARG A 82 -0.02 -6.47 1.34
CA ARG A 82 0.56 -5.29 2.00
C ARG A 82 1.33 -4.41 1.02
N LEU A 83 2.14 -5.02 0.16
CA LEU A 83 2.97 -4.34 -0.82
C LEU A 83 2.11 -3.81 -1.97
N SER A 84 1.32 -4.67 -2.60
CA SER A 84 0.49 -4.31 -3.75
C SER A 84 -0.56 -3.24 -3.44
N CYS A 85 -1.09 -3.22 -2.21
CA CYS A 85 -2.01 -2.18 -1.77
C CYS A 85 -1.33 -0.86 -1.36
N GLY A 86 0.01 -0.80 -1.39
CA GLY A 86 0.77 0.40 -1.10
C GLY A 86 0.87 0.75 0.38
N TYR A 87 0.60 -0.20 1.30
CA TYR A 87 0.75 0.06 2.74
C TYR A 87 2.20 0.35 3.14
N CYS A 88 3.15 -0.15 2.36
CA CYS A 88 4.56 0.14 2.56
C CYS A 88 5.00 1.48 1.97
N ASN A 89 4.14 2.17 1.23
CA ASN A 89 4.47 3.49 0.73
C ASN A 89 4.26 4.51 1.85
N PHE A 90 5.34 4.80 2.55
CA PHE A 90 5.36 5.71 3.70
C PHE A 90 5.12 7.19 3.34
N SER A 91 5.19 7.55 2.06
CA SER A 91 4.78 8.87 1.57
C SER A 91 3.27 8.99 1.41
N VAL A 92 2.59 7.84 1.32
CA VAL A 92 1.14 7.74 1.20
C VAL A 92 0.57 7.46 2.60
N VAL A 93 1.00 6.37 3.23
CA VAL A 93 0.51 5.95 4.54
C VAL A 93 1.34 6.57 5.67
N HIS A 94 0.72 7.52 6.36
CA HIS A 94 1.27 8.19 7.53
C HIS A 94 1.01 7.38 8.81
N TYR A 95 1.98 6.53 9.18
CA TYR A 95 2.02 5.85 10.47
C TYR A 95 2.35 6.84 11.60
N THR A 96 1.34 7.59 12.04
CA THR A 96 1.37 8.46 13.23
C THR A 96 0.41 7.95 14.31
N ILE A 97 0.72 8.19 15.59
CA ILE A 97 -0.13 7.77 16.72
C ILE A 97 -1.59 8.23 16.59
N ASP A 98 -1.84 9.46 16.12
CA ASP A 98 -3.20 10.00 15.95
C ASP A 98 -4.02 9.22 14.92
N ASN A 99 -3.40 8.87 13.79
CA ASN A 99 -4.03 8.06 12.75
C ASN A 99 -4.30 6.64 13.27
N ALA A 100 -3.39 6.09 14.07
CA ALA A 100 -3.57 4.80 14.70
C ALA A 100 -4.79 4.81 15.63
N ILE A 101 -4.87 5.74 16.59
CA ILE A 101 -5.99 5.84 17.54
C ILE A 101 -7.33 5.99 16.81
N LYS A 102 -7.37 6.81 15.75
CA LYS A 102 -8.56 6.95 14.89
C LYS A 102 -8.94 5.64 14.19
N ALA A 103 -7.96 4.90 13.67
CA ALA A 103 -8.19 3.62 13.00
C ALA A 103 -8.56 2.47 13.96
N CYS A 104 -8.03 2.47 15.18
CA CYS A 104 -8.28 1.44 16.20
C CYS A 104 -9.70 1.52 16.79
N ASN A 105 -10.28 2.72 16.87
CA ASN A 105 -11.58 2.96 17.52
C ASN A 105 -12.78 2.60 16.61
N LYS A 106 -12.95 1.31 16.31
CA LYS A 106 -14.12 0.81 15.55
C LYS A 106 -15.38 0.58 16.40
N ASN A 107 -15.33 0.72 17.73
CA ASN A 107 -16.48 0.40 18.61
C ASN A 107 -17.44 1.57 18.89
N LYS A 108 -17.34 2.73 18.22
CA LYS A 108 -18.21 3.90 18.51
C LYS A 108 -18.98 4.50 17.33
N ASN A 109 -19.06 3.87 16.15
CA ASN A 109 -19.99 4.35 15.11
C ASN A 109 -20.34 3.28 14.05
N PRO A 110 -21.62 2.86 13.91
CA PRO A 110 -22.04 1.87 12.91
C PRO A 110 -22.11 2.40 11.47
N ILE A 111 -21.89 3.70 11.22
CA ILE A 111 -22.07 4.32 9.88
C ILE A 111 -20.80 5.07 9.42
N GLY A 112 -19.69 4.95 10.14
CA GLY A 112 -18.43 5.61 9.80
C GLY A 112 -17.41 4.62 9.27
N SER A 113 -17.43 4.35 7.96
CA SER A 113 -16.29 3.79 7.24
C SER A 113 -15.09 4.71 7.46
N TYR A 114 -14.25 4.40 8.47
CA TYR A 114 -12.95 5.05 8.62
C TYR A 114 -12.05 4.55 7.50
N ARG A 115 -12.23 5.25 6.38
CA ARG A 115 -11.33 5.41 5.25
C ARG A 115 -9.87 5.34 5.70
N TRP A 116 -9.23 4.18 5.52
CA TRP A 116 -7.82 4.17 5.12
C TRP A 116 -7.60 5.08 3.89
N GLN A 117 -8.68 5.45 3.16
CA GLN A 117 -8.69 6.49 2.12
C GLN A 117 -8.18 7.88 2.58
N LYS A 118 -8.07 8.21 3.88
CA LYS A 118 -7.36 9.44 4.33
C LYS A 118 -5.85 9.27 4.54
N LEU A 119 -5.37 8.02 4.63
CA LEU A 119 -3.96 7.64 4.49
C LEU A 119 -3.60 7.37 3.02
N HIS A 120 -4.53 7.51 2.08
CA HIS A 120 -4.30 7.35 0.65
C HIS A 120 -4.83 8.59 -0.08
N ARG A 121 -4.16 9.75 0.06
CA ARG A 121 -4.51 10.91 -0.76
C ARG A 121 -4.13 10.61 -2.22
N SER A 122 -5.14 10.22 -3.00
CA SER A 122 -5.24 10.24 -4.47
C SER A 122 -3.93 10.07 -5.25
N THR A 123 -3.59 8.84 -5.61
CA THR A 123 -2.75 8.61 -6.79
C THR A 123 -3.57 8.95 -8.04
N PRO A 124 -3.02 9.72 -9.00
CA PRO A 124 -3.60 9.77 -10.34
C PRO A 124 -3.61 8.36 -10.92
N LYS A 125 -4.76 7.96 -11.49
CA LYS A 125 -4.91 6.76 -12.29
C LYS A 125 -3.78 6.72 -13.32
N PRO A 126 -2.99 5.64 -13.46
CA PRO A 126 -2.13 5.50 -14.64
C PRO A 126 -3.07 5.47 -15.85
N SER A 127 -3.06 6.54 -16.63
CA SER A 127 -3.70 6.60 -17.93
C SER A 127 -3.00 5.57 -18.80
N SER A 128 -3.69 4.45 -19.05
CA SER A 128 -3.35 3.52 -20.11
C SER A 128 -3.62 4.21 -21.46
N THR A 129 -2.72 5.10 -21.85
CA THR A 129 -2.59 5.54 -23.23
C THR A 129 -1.43 4.73 -23.79
N PRO A 130 -1.62 3.91 -24.83
CA PRO A 130 -0.49 3.29 -25.52
C PRO A 130 0.37 4.42 -26.08
N ALA A 131 1.61 4.53 -25.63
CA ALA A 131 2.57 5.42 -26.24
C ALA A 131 2.76 4.98 -27.69
N THR A 132 2.22 5.76 -28.61
CA THR A 132 2.57 5.69 -30.03
C THR A 132 4.08 5.89 -30.14
N PRO A 133 4.83 4.99 -30.78
CA PRO A 133 6.26 5.21 -30.97
C PRO A 133 6.45 6.47 -31.83
N SER A 134 7.20 7.43 -31.30
CA SER A 134 7.61 8.60 -32.09
C SER A 134 8.49 8.16 -33.26
N PRO A 135 8.43 8.83 -34.42
CA PRO A 135 9.27 8.50 -35.56
C PRO A 135 10.74 8.76 -35.20
N VAL A 136 11.60 7.78 -35.47
CA VAL A 136 13.05 7.93 -35.42
C VAL A 136 13.45 8.94 -36.51
N PRO A 137 14.26 9.98 -36.20
CA PRO A 137 14.84 10.82 -37.24
C PRO A 137 15.81 9.99 -38.09
N LEU A 138 15.55 9.91 -39.40
CA LEU A 138 16.50 9.42 -40.39
C LEU A 138 17.75 10.31 -40.35
N LEU A 139 18.89 9.73 -39.99
CA LEU A 139 20.19 10.37 -40.20
C LEU A 139 20.44 10.46 -41.72
N PRO A 140 20.98 11.58 -42.22
CA PRO A 140 21.26 11.74 -43.64
C PRO A 140 22.42 10.82 -44.09
N GLU A 141 22.25 10.32 -45.31
CA GLU A 141 23.20 9.52 -46.07
C GLU A 141 24.56 10.21 -46.14
N TYR A 142 25.64 9.50 -45.82
CA TYR A 142 26.98 9.97 -46.16
C TYR A 142 27.17 9.75 -47.66
N GLU A 143 27.29 10.84 -48.41
CA GLU A 143 27.71 10.78 -49.80
C GLU A 143 29.17 10.33 -49.88
N SER A 144 29.40 9.30 -50.68
CA SER A 144 30.69 8.89 -51.20
C SER A 144 31.29 10.01 -52.06
N LEU A 145 32.45 10.53 -51.69
CA LEU A 145 33.31 11.32 -52.58
C LEU A 145 34.64 10.60 -52.75
N ASP A 146 34.70 9.77 -53.78
CA ASP A 146 35.93 9.40 -54.44
C ASP A 146 36.44 10.58 -55.29
N THR A 147 37.77 10.71 -55.34
CA THR A 147 38.61 11.37 -56.37
C THR A 147 38.73 12.90 -56.42
N LEU A 148 39.92 13.42 -56.05
CA LEU A 148 40.93 14.08 -56.94
C LEU A 148 41.81 15.09 -56.17
N TYR A 149 43.05 14.71 -55.84
CA TYR A 149 44.31 15.36 -56.27
C TYR A 149 45.52 14.60 -55.74
#